data_AF-A0A2J0HNC7-F1
#
_entry.id   AF-A0A2J0HNC7-F1
#
_cell.length_a   1.000
_cell.length_b   1.000
_cell.length_c   1.000
_cell.angle_alpha   90.00
_cell.angle_beta   90.00
_cell.angle_gamma   90.00
#
_symmetry.space_group_name_H-M   'P 1'
#
loop_
_entity.id
_entity.type
_entity.pdbx_description
1 polymer ?
#
loop_
_entity_poly.entity_id
_entity_poly.type
_entity_poly.pdbx_seq_one_letter_code
_entity_poly.pdbx_strand_id
1 'polypeptide(L)'
;MEKLIQIIKNHWQTTFLVTFLLTALVFAVSAFLTPKYESDMSILVIQKQPEDKVDAFSAAKSAEYLSDIFSKVIYSDSFINDVIGSPLNISRRFSADKEDRKKEWEKDVKVKKINNTGILEISVFDLSRKEAEKIVQAITWNLSTNNGKYHGGGEKIVVNAIDGPITSQNQARPNVLLNSLLAFLIGIIGSVGFFYFTEETAKINIFSENTTPDNSANKNYFEINPITEETNSFPPKEELSAMPEEDYFASFSRQAAPPENLPIPAKKEKLEKADIFPEEKTVVFPEATSQEVKDRLNKLLGGKL
;
A
#
# COMPACT_ATOMS: atom_id res chain seq x y z
N MET A 1 -15.45 11.64 -37.95
CA MET A 1 -16.44 10.53 -37.81
C MET A 1 -16.30 9.55 -38.96
N GLU A 2 -16.47 9.97 -40.22
CA GLU A 2 -16.40 9.07 -41.40
C GLU A 2 -15.09 8.28 -41.51
N LYS A 3 -13.94 8.91 -41.27
CA LYS A 3 -12.63 8.25 -41.28
C LYS A 3 -12.52 7.09 -40.28
N LEU A 4 -13.07 7.26 -39.07
CA LEU A 4 -13.03 6.21 -38.04
C LEU A 4 -13.88 5.00 -38.44
N ILE A 5 -15.06 5.26 -39.02
CA ILE A 5 -15.95 4.20 -39.52
C ILE A 5 -15.25 3.42 -40.65
N GLN A 6 -14.51 4.12 -41.53
CA GLN A 6 -13.79 3.48 -42.62
C GLN A 6 -12.63 2.61 -42.14
N ILE A 7 -11.84 3.10 -41.18
CA ILE A 7 -10.76 2.32 -40.55
C ILE A 7 -11.31 1.06 -39.89
N ILE A 8 -12.38 1.19 -39.10
CA ILE A 8 -13.02 0.05 -38.44
C ILE A 8 -13.50 -0.96 -39.49
N LYS A 9 -14.15 -0.51 -40.57
CA LYS A 9 -14.65 -1.40 -41.61
C LYS A 9 -13.53 -2.14 -42.35
N ASN A 10 -12.42 -1.46 -42.64
CA ASN A 10 -11.30 -2.05 -43.36
C ASN A 10 -10.52 -3.07 -42.53
N HIS A 11 -10.39 -2.82 -41.21
CA HIS A 11 -9.57 -3.61 -40.30
C HIS A 11 -10.39 -4.30 -39.21
N TRP A 12 -11.67 -4.58 -39.44
CA TRP A 12 -12.54 -5.09 -38.38
C TRP A 12 -12.09 -6.47 -37.86
N GLN A 13 -11.56 -7.33 -38.75
CA GLN A 13 -11.08 -8.66 -38.40
C GLN A 13 -9.83 -8.61 -37.51
N THR A 14 -8.85 -7.78 -37.86
CA THR A 14 -7.61 -7.60 -37.08
C THR A 14 -7.90 -6.91 -35.75
N THR A 15 -8.75 -5.88 -35.76
CA THR A 15 -9.25 -5.19 -34.56
C THR A 15 -9.90 -6.18 -33.60
N PHE A 16 -10.81 -7.02 -34.10
CA PHE A 16 -11.49 -8.04 -33.30
C PHE A 16 -10.51 -9.10 -32.78
N LEU A 17 -9.63 -9.63 -33.63
CA LEU A 17 -8.66 -10.66 -33.25
C LEU A 17 -7.71 -10.17 -32.15
N VAL A 18 -7.14 -8.97 -32.30
CA VAL A 18 -6.23 -8.38 -31.30
C VAL A 18 -6.96 -8.13 -29.99
N THR A 19 -8.16 -7.55 -30.05
CA THR A 19 -8.99 -7.31 -28.86
C THR A 19 -9.33 -8.61 -28.14
N PHE A 20 -9.72 -9.64 -28.89
CA PHE A 20 -10.05 -10.95 -28.35
C PHE A 20 -8.83 -11.61 -27.69
N LEU A 21 -7.66 -11.59 -28.34
CA LEU A 21 -6.42 -12.13 -27.78
C LEU A 21 -6.00 -11.39 -26.51
N LEU A 22 -6.08 -10.06 -26.48
CA LEU A 22 -5.79 -9.26 -25.30
C LEU A 22 -6.75 -9.60 -24.14
N THR A 23 -8.05 -9.69 -24.44
CA THR A 23 -9.08 -10.03 -23.46
C THR A 23 -8.87 -11.44 -22.91
N ALA A 24 -8.62 -12.42 -23.79
CA ALA A 24 -8.35 -13.81 -23.41
C ALA A 24 -7.10 -13.92 -22.53
N LEU A 25 -6.04 -13.16 -22.84
CA LEU A 25 -4.84 -13.10 -22.03
C LEU A 25 -5.12 -12.55 -20.64
N VAL A 26 -5.82 -11.41 -20.53
CA VAL A 26 -6.17 -10.80 -19.23
C VAL A 26 -7.10 -11.70 -18.43
N PHE A 27 -8.08 -12.33 -19.09
CA PHE A 27 -8.96 -13.31 -18.47
C PHE A 27 -8.16 -14.47 -17.89
N ALA A 28 -7.26 -15.08 -18.67
CA ALA A 28 -6.44 -16.19 -18.22
C ALA A 28 -5.58 -15.78 -17.00
N VAL A 29 -4.84 -14.68 -17.09
CA VAL A 29 -4.04 -14.16 -15.97
C VAL A 29 -4.91 -13.93 -14.73
N SER A 30 -6.07 -13.30 -14.90
CA SER A 30 -6.99 -13.02 -13.79
C SER A 30 -7.62 -14.28 -13.20
N ALA A 31 -7.88 -15.32 -13.99
CA ALA A 31 -8.48 -16.57 -13.53
C ALA A 31 -7.48 -17.46 -12.77
N PHE A 32 -6.19 -17.40 -13.11
CA PHE A 32 -5.14 -18.17 -12.44
C PHE A 32 -4.53 -17.46 -11.22
N LEU A 33 -4.82 -16.17 -11.01
CA LEU A 33 -4.44 -15.44 -9.82
C LEU A 33 -5.16 -15.99 -8.59
N THR A 34 -4.45 -16.06 -7.46
CA THR A 34 -5.00 -16.64 -6.23
C THR A 34 -6.14 -15.78 -5.69
N PRO A 35 -7.35 -16.32 -5.52
CA PRO A 35 -8.47 -15.53 -5.08
C PRO A 35 -8.38 -15.21 -3.58
N LYS A 36 -8.87 -14.03 -3.19
CA LYS A 36 -8.86 -13.54 -1.81
C LYS A 36 -10.25 -13.08 -1.38
N TYR A 37 -10.60 -13.37 -0.14
CA TYR A 37 -11.72 -12.79 0.59
C TYR A 37 -11.33 -11.43 1.13
N GLU A 38 -12.31 -10.53 1.19
CA GLU A 38 -12.20 -9.20 1.80
C GLU A 38 -13.03 -9.15 3.08
N SER A 39 -12.46 -8.51 4.11
CA SER A 39 -13.15 -8.14 5.35
C SER A 39 -12.93 -6.66 5.65
N ASP A 40 -14.02 -5.94 5.84
CA ASP A 40 -14.03 -4.50 6.06
C ASP A 40 -14.44 -4.16 7.49
N MET A 41 -13.80 -3.14 8.07
CA MET A 41 -14.26 -2.47 9.28
C MET A 41 -14.08 -0.96 9.16
N SER A 42 -15.01 -0.22 9.76
CA SER A 42 -14.91 1.22 9.88
C SER A 42 -14.69 1.60 11.33
N ILE A 43 -13.76 2.52 11.56
CA ILE A 43 -13.49 3.10 12.88
C ILE A 43 -13.72 4.60 12.87
N LEU A 44 -14.15 5.13 14.01
CA LEU A 44 -14.30 6.56 14.27
C LEU A 44 -13.28 6.99 15.31
N VAL A 45 -12.47 7.98 14.95
CA VAL A 45 -11.52 8.65 15.83
C VAL A 45 -12.20 9.87 16.46
N ILE A 46 -12.12 9.97 17.78
CA ILE A 46 -12.74 11.03 18.56
C ILE A 46 -11.68 11.64 19.48
N GLN A 47 -11.55 12.96 19.47
CA GLN A 47 -10.80 13.70 20.49
C GLN A 47 -11.78 14.23 21.54
N LYS A 48 -11.71 13.70 22.76
CA LYS A 48 -12.44 14.20 23.92
C LYS A 48 -12.05 15.67 24.18
N GLN A 49 -13.05 16.54 24.22
CA GLN A 49 -12.91 17.92 24.64
C GLN A 49 -13.34 18.07 26.11
N PRO A 50 -12.80 19.05 26.84
CA PRO A 50 -13.31 19.43 28.15
C PRO A 50 -14.80 19.82 28.08
N GLU A 51 -15.59 19.44 29.08
CA GLU A 51 -17.05 19.70 29.11
C GLU A 51 -17.37 21.21 29.08
N ASP A 52 -16.47 22.04 29.59
CA ASP A 52 -16.61 23.49 29.67
C ASP A 52 -16.24 24.22 28.36
N LYS A 53 -15.60 23.53 27.40
CA LYS A 53 -15.14 24.11 26.13
C LYS A 53 -15.27 23.10 24.99
N VAL A 54 -16.50 22.96 24.48
CA VAL A 54 -16.79 22.15 23.30
C VAL A 54 -16.67 23.01 22.05
N ASP A 55 -15.59 22.81 21.29
CA ASP A 55 -15.45 23.32 19.93
C ASP A 55 -15.57 22.15 18.93
N ALA A 56 -16.74 22.01 18.32
CA ALA A 56 -17.03 20.95 17.36
C ALA A 56 -16.12 21.03 16.11
N PHE A 57 -15.75 22.24 15.67
CA PHE A 57 -14.90 22.41 14.49
C PHE A 57 -13.47 21.96 14.78
N SER A 58 -12.89 22.41 15.90
CA SER A 58 -11.57 21.97 16.33
C SER A 58 -11.55 20.46 16.59
N ALA A 59 -12.58 19.90 17.23
CA ALA A 59 -12.68 18.46 17.46
C ALA A 59 -12.72 17.66 16.14
N ALA A 60 -13.50 18.11 15.16
CA ALA A 60 -13.56 17.48 13.84
C ALA A 60 -12.23 17.55 13.09
N LYS A 61 -11.54 18.70 13.15
CA LYS A 61 -10.22 18.88 12.52
C LYS A 61 -9.15 18.03 13.17
N SER A 62 -9.16 17.92 14.50
CA SER A 62 -8.28 17.01 15.22
C SER A 62 -8.55 15.55 14.86
N ALA A 63 -9.82 15.14 14.76
CA ALA A 63 -10.19 13.78 14.36
C ALA A 63 -9.73 13.46 12.93
N GLU A 64 -9.87 14.39 11.99
CA GLU A 64 -9.36 14.27 10.61
C GLU A 64 -7.84 14.13 10.59
N TYR A 65 -7.12 14.97 11.36
CA TYR A 65 -5.67 14.90 11.49
C TYR A 65 -5.19 13.57 12.09
N LEU A 66 -5.84 13.11 13.17
CA LEU A 66 -5.53 11.83 13.80
C LEU A 66 -5.81 10.64 12.86
N SER A 67 -6.88 10.73 12.07
CA SER A 67 -7.18 9.74 11.05
C SER A 67 -6.09 9.67 9.97
N ASP A 68 -5.52 10.82 9.57
CA ASP A 68 -4.35 10.85 8.69
C ASP A 68 -3.14 10.15 9.32
N ILE A 69 -2.85 10.43 10.59
CA ILE A 69 -1.76 9.75 11.32
C ILE A 69 -1.99 8.24 11.35
N PHE A 70 -3.15 7.78 11.80
CA PHE A 70 -3.44 6.35 11.90
C PHE A 70 -3.37 5.65 10.54
N SER A 71 -3.84 6.31 9.48
CA SER A 71 -3.73 5.76 8.12
C SER A 71 -2.30 5.47 7.68
N LYS A 72 -1.32 6.20 8.21
CA LYS A 72 0.12 5.98 7.94
C LYS A 72 0.72 4.97 8.92
N VAL A 73 0.34 5.06 10.20
CA VAL A 73 0.83 4.21 11.29
C VAL A 73 0.50 2.73 11.05
N ILE A 74 -0.67 2.43 10.46
CA ILE A 74 -1.09 1.05 10.16
C ILE A 74 -0.07 0.29 9.29
N TYR A 75 0.73 1.00 8.49
CA TYR A 75 1.78 0.42 7.65
C TYR A 75 3.18 0.43 8.30
N SER A 76 3.29 0.91 9.53
CA SER A 76 4.55 0.87 10.28
C SER A 76 4.82 -0.55 10.79
N ASP A 77 6.09 -0.95 10.75
CA ASP A 77 6.51 -2.27 11.23
C ASP A 77 6.16 -2.51 12.71
N SER A 78 6.29 -1.48 13.55
CA SER A 78 5.89 -1.54 14.96
C SER A 78 4.40 -1.87 15.12
N PHE A 79 3.54 -1.19 14.35
CA PHE A 79 2.11 -1.46 14.36
C PHE A 79 1.78 -2.87 13.84
N ILE A 80 2.41 -3.29 12.74
CA ILE A 80 2.23 -4.63 12.17
C ILE A 80 2.56 -5.70 13.23
N ASN A 81 3.68 -5.55 13.93
CA ASN A 81 4.10 -6.48 14.96
C ASN A 81 3.13 -6.50 16.16
N ASP A 82 2.63 -5.34 16.59
CA ASP A 82 1.60 -5.25 17.64
C ASP A 82 0.30 -5.96 17.23
N VAL A 83 -0.10 -5.87 15.95
CA VAL A 83 -1.28 -6.58 15.43
C VAL A 83 -1.06 -8.10 15.37
N ILE A 84 0.10 -8.54 14.86
CA ILE A 84 0.45 -9.96 14.81
C ILE A 84 0.52 -10.56 16.22
N GLY A 85 1.05 -9.81 17.18
CA GLY A 85 1.13 -10.19 18.60
C GLY A 85 -0.16 -10.00 19.40
N SER A 86 -1.26 -9.61 18.75
CA SER A 86 -2.55 -9.38 19.42
C SER A 86 -3.14 -10.68 19.99
N PRO A 87 -4.03 -10.61 21.01
CA PRO A 87 -4.66 -11.80 21.61
C PRO A 87 -5.65 -12.53 20.68
N LEU A 88 -5.86 -12.05 19.44
CA LEU A 88 -6.84 -12.60 18.50
C LEU A 88 -6.34 -13.83 17.71
N ASN A 89 -5.15 -14.35 18.04
CA ASN A 89 -4.61 -15.61 17.51
C ASN A 89 -4.68 -15.69 15.97
N ILE A 90 -4.05 -14.72 15.31
CA ILE A 90 -3.86 -14.72 13.86
C ILE A 90 -3.01 -15.94 13.50
N SER A 91 -3.57 -16.84 12.70
CA SER A 91 -2.91 -18.09 12.31
C SER A 91 -2.05 -17.91 11.07
N ARG A 92 -2.36 -16.89 10.28
CA ARG A 92 -1.53 -16.47 9.14
C ARG A 92 -0.11 -16.12 9.58
N ARG A 93 0.86 -16.73 8.90
CA ARG A 93 2.28 -16.41 9.04
C ARG A 93 2.65 -15.32 8.05
N PHE A 94 3.20 -14.24 8.56
CA PHE A 94 3.85 -13.20 7.76
C PHE A 94 5.35 -13.47 7.67
N SER A 95 6.02 -12.90 6.66
CA SER A 95 7.48 -13.00 6.56
C SER A 95 8.18 -12.53 7.85
N ALA A 96 9.26 -13.21 8.22
CA ALA A 96 10.12 -12.78 9.31
C ALA A 96 10.97 -11.55 8.91
N ASP A 97 11.31 -11.44 7.63
CA ASP A 97 11.96 -10.26 7.09
C ASP A 97 11.01 -9.05 7.12
N LYS A 98 11.54 -7.91 7.54
CA LYS A 98 10.75 -6.68 7.75
C LYS A 98 10.26 -6.08 6.44
N GLU A 99 11.09 -6.07 5.41
CA GLU A 99 10.74 -5.46 4.13
C GLU A 99 9.68 -6.31 3.41
N ASP A 100 9.87 -7.63 3.40
CA ASP A 100 8.92 -8.56 2.81
C ASP A 100 7.59 -8.57 3.56
N ARG A 101 7.62 -8.58 4.90
CA ARG A 101 6.40 -8.47 5.71
C ARG A 101 5.63 -7.20 5.40
N LYS A 102 6.32 -6.08 5.25
CA LYS A 102 5.68 -4.81 4.89
C LYS A 102 5.03 -4.89 3.50
N LYS A 103 5.71 -5.46 2.51
CA LYS A 103 5.15 -5.67 1.16
C LYS A 103 3.95 -6.60 1.16
N GLU A 104 3.98 -7.68 1.95
CA GLU A 104 2.84 -8.57 2.16
C GLU A 104 1.66 -7.82 2.77
N TRP A 105 1.93 -7.03 3.82
CA TRP A 105 0.94 -6.23 4.52
C TRP A 105 0.31 -5.17 3.62
N GLU A 106 1.10 -4.40 2.87
CA GLU A 106 0.61 -3.37 1.94
C GLU A 106 -0.26 -3.96 0.81
N LYS A 107 -0.03 -5.21 0.41
CA LYS A 107 -0.89 -5.90 -0.56
C LYS A 107 -2.24 -6.31 0.02
N ASP A 108 -2.26 -6.63 1.31
CA ASP A 108 -3.39 -7.28 1.97
C ASP A 108 -4.18 -6.39 2.91
N VAL A 109 -3.64 -5.24 3.31
CA VAL A 109 -4.33 -4.26 4.13
C VAL A 109 -4.44 -2.97 3.33
N LYS A 110 -5.67 -2.51 3.13
CA LYS A 110 -5.96 -1.20 2.55
C LYS A 110 -6.65 -0.35 3.59
N VAL A 111 -6.23 0.91 3.67
CA VAL A 111 -6.83 1.90 4.56
C VAL A 111 -7.29 3.07 3.72
N LYS A 112 -8.56 3.42 3.86
CA LYS A 112 -9.19 4.56 3.20
C LYS A 112 -9.72 5.50 4.27
N LYS A 113 -9.31 6.77 4.20
CA LYS A 113 -9.93 7.81 5.03
C LYS A 113 -11.16 8.36 4.34
N ILE A 114 -12.14 8.74 5.15
CA ILE A 114 -13.25 9.55 4.67
C ILE A 114 -12.90 11.01 4.95
N ASN A 115 -12.66 11.77 3.88
CA ASN A 115 -12.22 13.16 3.94
C ASN A 115 -13.15 14.01 4.81
N ASN A 116 -12.58 14.96 5.55
CA ASN A 116 -13.32 15.87 6.42
C ASN A 116 -14.12 15.16 7.54
N THR A 117 -13.73 13.94 7.89
CA THR A 117 -14.28 13.19 9.01
C THR A 117 -13.16 12.55 9.84
N GLY A 118 -13.52 11.99 10.99
CA GLY A 118 -12.65 11.12 11.78
C GLY A 118 -12.75 9.64 11.41
N ILE A 119 -13.30 9.29 10.24
CA ILE A 119 -13.60 7.90 9.87
C ILE A 119 -12.48 7.30 9.02
N LEU A 120 -12.06 6.10 9.39
CA LEU A 120 -11.16 5.23 8.63
C LEU A 120 -11.86 3.92 8.28
N GLU A 121 -11.84 3.57 7.01
CA GLU A 121 -12.24 2.27 6.48
C GLU A 121 -10.99 1.42 6.30
N ILE A 122 -11.01 0.21 6.84
CA ILE A 122 -9.90 -0.74 6.83
C ILE A 122 -10.41 -2.02 6.15
N SER A 123 -9.81 -2.35 5.03
CA SER A 123 -10.12 -3.54 4.24
C SER A 123 -8.94 -4.49 4.29
N VAL A 124 -9.19 -5.74 4.69
CA VAL A 124 -8.18 -6.79 4.75
C VAL A 124 -8.51 -7.91 3.77
N PHE A 125 -7.50 -8.35 3.03
CA PHE A 125 -7.60 -9.38 2.01
C PHE A 125 -6.80 -10.61 2.39
N ASP A 126 -7.46 -11.77 2.44
CA ASP A 126 -6.82 -13.03 2.80
C ASP A 126 -7.36 -14.22 1.98
N LEU A 127 -6.62 -15.31 1.93
CA LEU A 127 -7.08 -16.57 1.34
C LEU A 127 -8.17 -17.22 2.19
N SER A 128 -8.15 -16.99 3.49
CA SER A 128 -9.13 -17.47 4.45
C SER A 128 -10.03 -16.32 4.90
N ARG A 129 -11.34 -16.47 4.68
CA ARG A 129 -12.36 -15.55 5.20
C ARG A 129 -12.16 -15.25 6.69
N LYS A 130 -11.94 -16.30 7.49
CA LYS A 130 -11.77 -16.19 8.95
C LYS A 130 -10.49 -15.44 9.32
N GLU A 131 -9.42 -15.58 8.54
CA GLU A 131 -8.18 -14.85 8.82
C GLU A 131 -8.31 -13.38 8.42
N ALA A 132 -8.98 -13.05 7.30
CA ALA A 132 -9.30 -11.66 6.96
C ALA A 132 -10.10 -10.98 8.10
N GLU A 133 -11.14 -11.66 8.61
CA GLU A 133 -11.95 -11.22 9.75
C GLU A 133 -11.10 -10.97 11.00
N LYS A 134 -10.22 -11.90 11.36
CA LYS A 134 -9.36 -11.75 12.55
C LYS A 134 -8.37 -10.61 12.39
N ILE A 135 -7.72 -10.49 11.23
CA ILE A 135 -6.70 -9.46 11.00
C ILE A 135 -7.35 -8.08 11.07
N VAL A 136 -8.51 -7.86 10.44
CA VAL A 136 -9.18 -6.55 10.50
C VAL A 136 -9.65 -6.21 11.93
N GLN A 137 -10.13 -7.20 12.67
CA GLN A 137 -10.46 -7.04 14.09
C GLN A 137 -9.22 -6.72 14.93
N ALA A 138 -8.08 -7.35 14.63
CA ALA A 138 -6.83 -7.11 15.35
C ALA A 138 -6.24 -5.74 15.07
N ILE A 139 -6.31 -5.25 13.83
CA ILE A 139 -5.97 -3.87 13.49
C ILE A 139 -6.84 -2.90 14.29
N THR A 140 -8.16 -3.12 14.28
CA THR A 140 -9.12 -2.28 15.00
C THR A 140 -8.88 -2.29 16.50
N TRP A 141 -8.71 -3.48 17.09
CA TRP A 141 -8.41 -3.66 18.50
C TRP A 141 -7.09 -2.97 18.90
N ASN A 142 -6.05 -3.09 18.07
CA ASN A 142 -4.77 -2.46 18.33
C ASN A 142 -4.86 -0.94 18.28
N LEU A 143 -5.63 -0.38 17.34
CA LEU A 143 -5.91 1.06 17.31
C LEU A 143 -6.73 1.49 18.54
N SER A 144 -7.76 0.75 18.95
CA SER A 144 -8.55 1.09 20.12
C SER A 144 -7.75 1.02 21.43
N THR A 145 -6.85 0.04 21.56
CA THR A 145 -6.15 -0.24 22.83
C THR A 145 -4.80 0.47 22.92
N ASN A 146 -4.06 0.52 21.82
CA ASN A 146 -2.66 0.98 21.79
C ASN A 146 -2.48 2.28 21.00
N ASN A 147 -3.55 3.02 20.66
CA ASN A 147 -3.43 4.28 19.89
C ASN A 147 -2.47 5.30 20.54
N GLY A 148 -2.39 5.34 21.87
CA GLY A 148 -1.57 6.30 22.61
C GLY A 148 -0.10 6.31 22.21
N LYS A 149 0.42 5.18 21.68
CA LYS A 149 1.78 5.06 21.15
C LYS A 149 2.07 5.97 19.95
N TYR A 150 1.03 6.48 19.27
CA TYR A 150 1.18 7.03 17.92
C TYR A 150 0.73 8.48 17.75
N HIS A 151 0.05 9.10 18.72
CA HIS A 151 -0.55 10.43 18.53
C HIS A 151 -0.26 11.48 19.61
N GLY A 152 0.43 11.12 20.70
CA GLY A 152 0.84 12.08 21.75
C GLY A 152 -0.29 12.74 22.55
N GLY A 153 -1.57 12.51 22.20
CA GLY A 153 -2.75 13.08 22.84
C GLY A 153 -3.23 12.34 24.10
N GLY A 154 -2.53 11.28 24.51
CA GLY A 154 -2.86 10.48 25.69
C GLY A 154 -4.28 9.89 25.66
N GLU A 155 -4.93 9.80 26.81
CA GLU A 155 -6.27 9.20 26.97
C GLU A 155 -7.43 10.04 26.39
N LYS A 156 -7.12 11.23 25.87
CA LYS A 156 -8.12 12.12 25.24
C LYS A 156 -8.52 11.63 23.85
N ILE A 157 -7.77 10.73 23.24
CA ILE A 157 -8.12 10.15 21.95
C ILE A 157 -8.79 8.81 22.16
N VAL A 158 -9.95 8.65 21.56
CA VAL A 158 -10.71 7.40 21.55
C VAL A 158 -10.86 6.94 20.12
N VAL A 159 -10.65 5.65 19.89
CA VAL A 159 -10.91 5.00 18.61
C VAL A 159 -11.97 3.94 18.83
N ASN A 160 -13.13 4.15 18.22
CA ASN A 160 -14.27 3.24 18.33
C ASN A 160 -14.52 2.54 17.00
N ALA A 161 -14.78 1.24 17.02
CA ALA A 161 -15.38 0.57 15.88
C ALA A 161 -16.79 1.11 15.66
N ILE A 162 -17.13 1.46 14.42
CA ILE A 162 -18.49 1.88 14.05
C ILE A 162 -19.37 0.63 13.98
N ASP A 163 -18.87 -0.41 13.31
CA ASP A 163 -19.54 -1.69 13.11
C ASP A 163 -18.54 -2.86 13.29
N GLY A 164 -19.08 -4.08 13.34
CA GLY A 164 -18.29 -5.32 13.29
C GLY A 164 -17.71 -5.59 11.89
N PRO A 165 -16.85 -6.62 11.75
CA PRO A 165 -16.28 -6.99 10.45
C PRO A 165 -17.38 -7.41 9.47
N ILE A 166 -17.39 -6.78 8.29
CA ILE A 166 -18.23 -7.16 7.16
C ILE A 166 -17.37 -7.93 6.18
N THR A 167 -17.65 -9.22 6.03
CA THR A 167 -16.79 -10.11 5.24
C THR A 167 -17.52 -10.68 4.05
N SER A 168 -16.89 -10.54 2.88
CA SER A 168 -17.37 -11.06 1.61
C SER A 168 -17.67 -12.57 1.69
N GLN A 169 -18.86 -12.94 1.21
CA GLN A 169 -19.25 -14.35 1.09
C GLN A 169 -18.53 -15.04 -0.08
N ASN A 170 -18.26 -14.26 -1.13
CA ASN A 170 -17.56 -14.68 -2.33
C ASN A 170 -16.18 -14.03 -2.37
N GLN A 171 -15.29 -14.59 -3.21
CA GLN A 171 -13.95 -14.05 -3.40
C GLN A 171 -14.04 -12.64 -3.99
N ALA A 172 -13.43 -11.67 -3.32
CA ALA A 172 -13.52 -10.25 -3.64
C ALA A 172 -12.56 -9.84 -4.78
N ARG A 173 -11.41 -10.52 -4.89
CA ARG A 173 -10.42 -10.25 -5.93
C ARG A 173 -9.69 -11.53 -6.38
N PRO A 174 -9.24 -11.60 -7.64
CA PRO A 174 -9.43 -10.58 -8.69
C PRO A 174 -10.84 -10.60 -9.30
N ASN A 175 -11.36 -9.43 -9.69
CA ASN A 175 -12.65 -9.35 -10.39
C ASN A 175 -12.45 -9.69 -11.87
N VAL A 176 -12.50 -10.99 -12.18
CA VAL A 176 -12.24 -11.53 -13.53
C VAL A 176 -13.14 -10.89 -14.58
N LEU A 177 -14.42 -10.68 -14.26
CA LEU A 177 -15.39 -10.10 -15.19
C LEU A 177 -15.04 -8.64 -15.51
N LEU A 178 -14.81 -7.82 -14.49
CA LEU A 178 -14.45 -6.42 -14.66
C LEU A 178 -13.12 -6.26 -15.39
N ASN A 179 -12.11 -7.05 -15.02
CA ASN A 179 -10.79 -7.03 -15.66
C ASN A 179 -10.88 -7.39 -17.15
N SER A 180 -11.68 -8.38 -17.49
CA SER A 180 -11.90 -8.81 -18.88
C SER A 180 -12.63 -7.73 -19.69
N LEU A 181 -13.64 -7.08 -19.10
CA LEU A 181 -14.37 -5.99 -19.75
C LEU A 181 -13.46 -4.77 -20.00
N LEU A 182 -12.61 -4.42 -19.02
CA LEU A 182 -11.61 -3.35 -19.18
C LEU A 182 -10.60 -3.69 -20.29
N ALA A 183 -10.09 -4.91 -20.33
CA ALA A 183 -9.17 -5.37 -21.37
C ALA A 183 -9.82 -5.31 -22.77
N PHE A 184 -11.09 -5.67 -22.88
CA PHE A 184 -11.85 -5.58 -24.11
C PHE A 184 -11.97 -4.13 -24.61
N LEU A 185 -12.34 -3.20 -23.73
CA LEU A 185 -12.46 -1.78 -24.08
C LEU A 185 -11.10 -1.18 -24.48
N ILE A 186 -10.05 -1.48 -23.71
CA ILE A 186 -8.67 -1.06 -24.03
C ILE A 186 -8.21 -1.66 -25.35
N GLY A 187 -8.54 -2.91 -25.63
CA GLY A 187 -8.22 -3.59 -26.89
C GLY A 187 -8.84 -2.90 -28.10
N ILE A 188 -10.13 -2.54 -28.03
CA ILE A 188 -10.80 -1.80 -29.10
C ILE A 188 -10.15 -0.42 -29.30
N ILE A 189 -9.99 0.34 -28.22
CA ILE A 189 -9.44 1.71 -28.31
C ILE A 189 -8.01 1.68 -28.84
N GLY A 190 -7.18 0.77 -28.32
CA GLY A 190 -5.80 0.61 -28.72
C GLY A 190 -5.63 0.16 -30.17
N SER A 191 -6.42 -0.82 -30.62
CA SER A 191 -6.36 -1.29 -32.01
C SER A 191 -6.85 -0.24 -33.01
N VAL A 192 -7.97 0.44 -32.73
CA VAL A 192 -8.44 1.54 -33.58
C VAL A 192 -7.42 2.69 -33.63
N GLY A 193 -6.85 3.06 -32.47
CA GLY A 193 -5.80 4.08 -32.40
C GLY A 193 -4.56 3.71 -33.20
N PHE A 194 -4.11 2.45 -33.11
CA PHE A 194 -2.98 1.94 -33.88
C PHE A 194 -3.22 2.05 -35.40
N PHE A 195 -4.39 1.63 -35.89
CA PHE A 195 -4.71 1.75 -37.31
C PHE A 195 -4.87 3.21 -37.76
N TYR A 196 -5.39 4.08 -36.89
CA TYR A 196 -5.49 5.51 -37.18
C TYR A 196 -4.11 6.15 -37.44
N PHE A 197 -3.11 5.89 -36.59
CA PHE A 197 -1.77 6.48 -36.75
C PHE A 197 -0.95 5.83 -37.87
N THR A 198 -1.12 4.53 -38.12
CA THR A 198 -0.40 3.83 -39.20
C THR A 198 -0.88 4.27 -40.59
N GLU A 199 -2.19 4.49 -40.79
CA GLU A 199 -2.70 5.03 -42.05
C GLU A 199 -2.31 6.49 -42.31
N GLU A 200 -2.08 7.27 -41.25
CA GLU A 200 -1.62 8.66 -41.36
C GLU A 200 -0.14 8.74 -41.76
N THR A 201 0.70 7.87 -41.20
CA THR A 201 2.14 7.81 -41.53
C THR A 201 2.43 7.15 -42.88
N ALA A 202 1.64 6.16 -43.30
CA ALA A 202 1.79 5.50 -44.60
C ALA A 202 1.57 6.44 -45.80
N LYS A 203 0.79 7.51 -45.63
CA LYS A 203 0.53 8.52 -46.68
C LYS A 203 1.70 9.49 -46.91
N ILE A 204 2.66 9.55 -45.98
CA ILE A 204 3.81 10.48 -46.07
C ILE A 204 4.94 9.91 -46.93
N ASN A 205 4.93 8.60 -47.24
CA ASN A 205 5.99 7.93 -48.01
C ASN A 205 5.69 7.71 -49.52
N ILE A 206 4.71 8.41 -50.11
CA ILE A 206 4.38 8.29 -51.56
C ILE A 206 4.79 9.54 -52.35
N PHE A 207 5.86 10.22 -51.94
CA PHE A 207 6.48 11.29 -52.72
C PHE A 207 8.01 11.14 -52.76
N SER A 208 8.48 9.96 -53.16
CA SER A 208 9.81 9.78 -53.72
C SER A 208 9.73 8.77 -54.86
N GLU A 209 10.47 9.05 -55.92
CA GLU A 209 10.71 8.21 -57.10
C GLU A 209 9.77 8.39 -58.31
N ASN A 210 9.91 9.56 -58.95
CA ASN A 210 9.83 9.66 -60.41
C ASN A 210 11.17 10.20 -60.94
N THR A 211 12.25 9.42 -60.83
CA THR A 211 13.46 9.63 -61.65
C THR A 211 13.44 8.62 -62.79
N THR A 212 13.10 9.11 -63.97
CA THR A 212 13.21 8.42 -65.26
C THR A 212 14.60 7.81 -65.46
N PRO A 213 14.72 6.58 -65.99
CA PRO A 213 16.02 6.01 -66.31
C PRO A 213 16.55 6.64 -67.60
N ASP A 214 17.56 7.51 -67.48
CA ASP A 214 18.38 7.89 -68.63
C ASP A 214 19.34 6.75 -68.95
N ASN A 215 19.18 6.25 -70.17
CA ASN A 215 19.85 5.11 -70.74
C ASN A 215 21.07 5.64 -71.49
N SER A 216 22.18 5.84 -70.78
CA SER A 216 23.48 6.03 -71.42
C SER A 216 24.51 5.03 -70.88
N ALA A 217 25.00 4.26 -71.83
CA ALA A 217 25.96 3.19 -71.68
C ALA A 217 27.23 3.62 -70.93
N ASN A 218 27.65 2.80 -69.97
CA ASN A 218 29.06 2.48 -69.84
C ASN A 218 29.26 1.05 -69.33
N LYS A 219 29.49 0.13 -70.27
CA LYS A 219 30.10 -1.17 -69.98
C LYS A 219 31.58 -0.92 -69.69
N ASN A 220 31.99 -1.09 -68.45
CA ASN A 220 33.35 -1.53 -68.14
C ASN A 220 33.27 -2.69 -67.15
N TYR A 221 33.74 -3.84 -67.64
CA TYR A 221 34.15 -4.99 -66.84
C TYR A 221 35.41 -4.64 -66.04
N PHE A 222 35.87 -5.59 -65.21
CA PHE A 222 37.02 -5.56 -64.27
C PHE A 222 36.64 -5.07 -62.87
N GLU A 223 36.95 -5.75 -61.77
CA GLU A 223 37.76 -6.94 -61.52
C GLU A 223 37.40 -7.39 -60.09
N ILE A 224 37.20 -8.69 -59.89
CA ILE A 224 36.92 -9.24 -58.55
C ILE A 224 38.27 -9.37 -57.84
N ASN A 225 38.60 -8.43 -56.95
CA ASN A 225 39.75 -8.60 -56.06
C ASN A 225 39.38 -9.54 -54.91
N PRO A 226 40.25 -10.51 -54.57
CA PRO A 226 39.99 -11.48 -53.52
C PRO A 226 40.02 -10.83 -52.14
N ILE A 227 39.14 -11.36 -51.29
CA ILE A 227 38.98 -11.05 -49.87
C ILE A 227 40.33 -11.21 -49.16
N THR A 228 40.89 -10.11 -48.66
CA THR A 228 41.91 -10.14 -47.61
C THR A 228 41.20 -10.14 -46.26
N GLU A 229 41.38 -11.23 -45.52
CA GLU A 229 41.08 -11.33 -44.10
C GLU A 229 41.84 -10.25 -43.32
N GLU A 230 41.16 -9.16 -42.97
CA GLU A 230 41.58 -8.35 -41.83
C GLU A 230 41.05 -9.00 -40.56
N THR A 231 41.96 -9.72 -39.92
CA THR A 231 41.88 -10.16 -38.54
C THR A 231 41.70 -8.94 -37.65
N ASN A 232 40.46 -8.63 -37.28
CA ASN A 232 40.16 -7.71 -36.19
C ASN A 232 40.58 -8.39 -34.87
N SER A 233 41.83 -8.17 -34.51
CA SER A 233 42.36 -8.38 -33.17
C SER A 233 41.49 -7.61 -32.18
N PHE A 234 40.86 -8.35 -31.27
CA PHE A 234 40.28 -7.80 -30.05
C PHE A 234 41.27 -6.83 -29.38
N PRO A 235 40.85 -5.64 -28.96
CA PRO A 235 41.68 -4.82 -28.09
C PRO A 235 41.95 -5.60 -26.78
N PRO A 236 43.15 -5.50 -26.20
CA PRO A 236 43.47 -6.13 -24.93
C PRO A 236 42.49 -5.66 -23.85
N LYS A 237 42.09 -6.60 -22.98
CA LYS A 237 41.40 -6.27 -21.72
C LYS A 237 42.23 -5.22 -20.99
N GLU A 238 41.71 -4.00 -20.88
CA GLU A 238 42.21 -3.04 -19.91
C GLU A 238 42.13 -3.71 -18.53
N GLU A 239 43.31 -3.89 -17.93
CA GLU A 239 43.44 -4.18 -16.52
C GLU A 239 42.68 -3.10 -15.77
N LEU A 240 41.62 -3.54 -15.07
CA LEU A 240 40.94 -2.79 -14.04
C LEU A 240 41.94 -2.58 -12.90
N SER A 241 42.80 -1.58 -13.08
CA SER A 241 43.69 -1.08 -12.04
C SER A 241 42.82 -0.55 -10.91
N ALA A 242 43.12 -1.05 -9.71
CA ALA A 242 42.45 -0.72 -8.48
C ALA A 242 42.37 0.81 -8.31
N MET A 243 41.14 1.32 -8.25
CA MET A 243 40.90 2.66 -7.70
C MET A 243 41.32 2.66 -6.22
N PRO A 244 42.09 3.66 -5.77
CA PRO A 244 42.36 3.82 -4.35
C PRO A 244 41.08 4.21 -3.60
N GLU A 245 40.81 3.55 -2.48
CA GLU A 245 39.82 3.98 -1.48
C GLU A 245 40.24 5.35 -0.92
N GLU A 246 39.76 6.44 -1.51
CA GLU A 246 39.75 7.75 -0.87
C GLU A 246 38.42 7.96 -0.15
N ASP A 247 38.43 7.71 1.16
CA ASP A 247 37.91 8.56 2.25
C ASP A 247 36.65 9.44 2.02
N TYR A 248 35.63 8.92 1.34
CA TYR A 248 34.34 9.63 1.22
C TYR A 248 33.54 9.71 2.54
N PHE A 249 33.94 8.98 3.59
CA PHE A 249 33.22 8.92 4.88
C PHE A 249 33.72 9.94 5.93
N ALA A 250 34.81 10.67 5.70
CA ALA A 250 35.39 11.58 6.69
C ALA A 250 34.70 12.97 6.79
N SER A 251 33.71 13.28 5.96
CA SER A 251 33.05 14.59 5.95
C SER A 251 31.70 14.66 6.70
N PHE A 252 31.12 13.53 7.10
CA PHE A 252 29.79 13.49 7.73
C PHE A 252 29.79 13.50 9.27
N SER A 253 30.96 13.53 9.90
CA SER A 253 31.11 13.48 11.37
C SER A 253 31.63 14.78 12.01
N ARG A 254 31.61 15.91 11.30
CA ARG A 254 31.74 17.22 11.96
C ARG A 254 30.41 17.62 12.59
N GLN A 255 30.22 17.23 13.85
CA GLN A 255 29.30 17.92 14.76
C GLN A 255 29.61 19.42 14.71
N ALA A 256 28.71 20.20 14.14
CA ALA A 256 28.73 21.64 14.31
C ALA A 256 28.59 21.94 15.82
N ALA A 257 29.51 22.72 16.37
CA ALA A 257 29.37 23.23 17.72
C ALA A 257 28.04 24.00 17.82
N PRO A 258 27.25 23.81 18.89
CA PRO A 258 26.00 24.54 19.06
C PRO A 258 26.28 26.05 19.16
N PRO A 259 25.40 26.91 18.60
CA PRO A 259 25.56 28.35 18.68
C PRO A 259 25.56 28.83 20.14
N GLU A 260 26.45 29.78 20.45
CA GLU A 260 26.79 30.32 21.78
C GLU A 260 25.63 31.04 22.50
N ASN A 261 24.41 31.04 21.95
CA ASN A 261 23.27 31.83 22.41
C ASN A 261 22.09 31.00 22.95
N LEU A 262 22.35 29.77 23.40
CA LEU A 262 21.33 29.03 24.15
C LEU A 262 21.19 29.63 25.57
N PRO A 263 19.96 29.97 26.01
CA PRO A 263 19.73 30.46 27.36
C PRO A 263 20.14 29.40 28.38
N ILE A 264 21.03 29.79 29.30
CA ILE A 264 21.49 28.98 30.42
C ILE A 264 20.26 28.61 31.28
N PRO A 265 19.88 27.32 31.39
CA PRO A 265 18.86 26.93 32.36
C PRO A 265 19.44 27.10 33.76
N ALA A 266 18.71 27.85 34.58
CA ALA A 266 19.03 28.11 35.96
C ALA A 266 19.32 26.78 36.70
N LYS A 267 20.51 26.75 37.32
CA LYS A 267 20.89 26.06 38.56
C LYS A 267 19.98 24.88 38.94
N LYS A 268 20.42 23.66 38.64
CA LYS A 268 19.85 22.42 39.17
C LYS A 268 19.87 22.47 40.69
N GLU A 269 18.70 22.63 41.28
CA GLU A 269 18.47 22.39 42.69
C GLU A 269 18.55 20.88 42.95
N LYS A 270 19.25 20.55 44.03
CA LYS A 270 19.69 19.21 44.39
C LYS A 270 18.47 18.41 44.87
N LEU A 271 17.86 17.64 43.97
CA LEU A 271 16.81 16.69 44.33
C LEU A 271 17.41 15.56 45.17
N GLU A 272 17.13 15.66 46.45
CA GLU A 272 17.35 14.68 47.50
C GLU A 272 16.57 13.39 47.16
N LYS A 273 17.24 12.24 47.23
CA LYS A 273 16.63 10.93 47.02
C LYS A 273 15.64 10.67 48.16
N ALA A 274 14.35 10.78 47.86
CA ALA A 274 13.31 10.24 48.71
C ALA A 274 13.07 8.78 48.33
N ASP A 275 13.41 7.87 49.25
CA ASP A 275 12.98 6.48 49.25
C ASP A 275 11.46 6.42 49.38
N ILE A 276 10.74 6.27 48.27
CA ILE A 276 9.29 6.04 48.26
C ILE A 276 8.98 4.98 47.20
N PHE A 277 9.22 3.72 47.56
CA PHE A 277 8.47 2.59 47.01
C PHE A 277 7.89 1.83 48.20
N PRO A 278 6.59 2.01 48.53
CA PRO A 278 5.93 1.10 49.45
C PRO A 278 5.81 -0.28 48.79
N GLU A 279 6.14 -1.32 49.55
CA GLU A 279 5.99 -2.72 49.17
C GLU A 279 4.63 -2.99 48.52
N GLU A 280 4.68 -3.68 47.38
CA GLU A 280 3.53 -4.20 46.65
C GLU A 280 2.77 -5.19 47.52
N LYS A 281 1.74 -4.72 48.23
CA LYS A 281 0.75 -5.59 48.87
C LYS A 281 -0.08 -6.25 47.78
N THR A 282 0.14 -7.55 47.61
CA THR A 282 -0.74 -8.45 46.86
C THR A 282 -2.16 -8.34 47.41
N VAL A 283 -3.04 -7.70 46.65
CA VAL A 283 -4.48 -7.65 46.96
C VAL A 283 -5.07 -9.02 46.64
N VAL A 284 -5.19 -9.85 47.67
CA VAL A 284 -5.93 -11.11 47.61
C VAL A 284 -7.41 -10.76 47.63
N PHE A 285 -8.10 -10.93 46.50
CA PHE A 285 -9.56 -10.83 46.46
C PHE A 285 -10.14 -12.06 47.17
N PRO A 286 -10.89 -11.90 48.28
CA PRO A 286 -11.54 -13.02 48.93
C PRO A 286 -12.57 -13.62 47.97
N GLU A 287 -12.45 -14.92 47.73
CA GLU A 287 -13.40 -15.67 46.91
C GLU A 287 -14.78 -15.61 47.59
N ALA A 288 -15.79 -15.20 46.82
CA ALA A 288 -17.13 -14.97 47.37
C ALA A 288 -17.68 -16.27 48.00
N THR A 289 -18.08 -16.20 49.26
CA THR A 289 -18.64 -17.36 49.96
C THR A 289 -19.95 -17.78 49.31
N SER A 290 -20.25 -19.09 49.32
CA SER A 290 -21.46 -19.64 48.70
C SER A 290 -22.76 -19.03 49.22
N GLN A 291 -22.73 -18.45 50.43
CA GLN A 291 -23.86 -17.73 51.01
C GLN A 291 -24.07 -16.36 50.32
N GLU A 292 -22.99 -15.60 50.08
CA GLU A 292 -23.06 -14.29 49.42
C GLU A 292 -23.53 -14.40 47.97
N VAL A 293 -23.15 -15.48 47.28
CA VAL A 293 -23.61 -15.75 45.92
C VAL A 293 -25.13 -16.01 45.89
N LYS A 294 -25.66 -16.76 46.86
CA LYS A 294 -27.11 -17.03 46.97
C LYS A 294 -27.90 -15.75 47.28
N ASP A 295 -27.39 -14.89 48.14
CA ASP A 295 -28.06 -13.64 48.50
C ASP A 295 -28.09 -12.67 47.32
N ARG A 296 -27.01 -12.59 46.54
CA ARG A 296 -26.98 -11.81 45.29
C ARG A 296 -27.95 -12.36 44.25
N LEU A 297 -28.05 -13.69 44.14
CA LEU A 297 -28.97 -14.34 43.20
C LEU A 297 -30.45 -14.10 43.58
N ASN A 298 -30.79 -14.22 44.86
CA ASN A 298 -32.13 -13.90 45.36
C ASN A 298 -32.49 -12.43 45.18
N LYS A 299 -31.51 -11.51 45.30
CA LYS A 299 -31.72 -10.09 45.02
C LYS A 299 -32.00 -9.80 43.55
N LEU A 300 -31.40 -10.55 42.63
CA LEU A 300 -31.63 -10.42 41.19
C LEU A 300 -32.94 -11.06 40.74
N LEU A 301 -33.36 -12.15 41.38
CA LEU A 301 -34.60 -12.86 41.05
C LEU A 301 -35.83 -12.31 41.77
N GLY A 302 -35.65 -11.60 42.90
CA GLY A 302 -36.72 -10.96 43.67
C GLY A 302 -37.02 -9.51 43.27
N GLY A 303 -36.20 -8.91 42.41
CA GLY A 303 -36.50 -7.60 41.81
C GLY A 303 -37.51 -7.77 40.68
N LYS A 304 -38.74 -7.29 40.88
CA LYS A 304 -39.75 -7.17 39.82
C LYS A 304 -39.12 -6.50 38.59
N LEU A 305 -39.06 -7.25 37.48
CA LEU A 305 -39.09 -6.70 36.12
C LEU A 305 -40.37 -5.89 35.91
#